data_AF-N1QWV0-F1
#
_entry.id   AF-N1QWV0-F1
#
_cell.length_a   1.000
_cell.length_b   1.000
_cell.length_c   1.000
_cell.angle_alpha   90.00
_cell.angle_beta   90.00
_cell.angle_gamma   90.00
#
_symmetry.space_group_name_H-M   'P 1'
#
loop_
_entity.id
_entity.type
_entity.pdbx_description
1 polymer ?
#
loop_
_entity_poly.entity_id
_entity_poly.type
_entity_poly.pdbx_seq_one_letter_code
_entity_poly.pdbx_strand_id
1 'polypeptide(L)'
;MGGGGTAQTEEDMEDASTNYDDSYILAEAANFLNIKGLLDLTCQTVADMIKGKTPEEIRKTFNIKNDFTPEEEEEIRRENQWAFE
;
A
#
# COMPACT_ATOMS: atom_id res chain seq x y z
N MET A 1 14.44 25.84 -36.74
CA MET A 1 13.09 26.40 -36.56
C MET A 1 12.17 25.27 -36.12
N GLY A 2 11.57 25.41 -34.92
CA GLY A 2 10.46 24.61 -34.39
C GLY A 2 10.81 23.16 -34.02
N GLY A 3 10.50 22.62 -32.86
CA GLY A 3 9.80 23.05 -31.64
C GLY A 3 9.98 21.88 -30.66
N GLY A 4 10.34 22.10 -29.41
CA GLY A 4 9.33 22.41 -28.40
C GLY A 4 8.59 21.13 -27.95
N GLY A 5 9.33 20.16 -27.41
CA GLY A 5 8.77 19.13 -26.53
C GLY A 5 9.21 19.49 -25.12
N THR A 6 8.33 20.12 -24.37
CA THR A 6 8.55 20.61 -23.01
C THR A 6 8.99 19.47 -22.10
N ALA A 7 10.02 19.76 -21.31
CA ALA A 7 10.43 18.97 -20.16
C ALA A 7 9.19 18.54 -19.37
N GLN A 8 8.97 17.24 -19.24
CA GLN A 8 8.22 16.73 -18.10
C GLN A 8 9.18 16.87 -16.93
N THR A 9 9.05 18.01 -16.24
CA THR A 9 9.73 18.28 -14.98
C THR A 9 9.31 17.19 -13.99
N GLU A 10 10.31 16.46 -13.50
CA GLU A 10 10.22 15.37 -12.52
C GLU A 10 9.86 15.88 -11.11
N GLU A 11 9.16 16.99 -11.00
CA GLU A 11 8.73 17.61 -9.75
C GLU A 11 7.27 18.00 -9.90
N ASP A 12 6.38 17.17 -9.34
CA ASP A 12 5.11 17.55 -8.69
C ASP A 12 4.35 16.29 -8.23
N MET A 13 5.06 15.34 -7.61
CA MET A 13 4.40 14.32 -6.79
C MET A 13 5.11 14.24 -5.45
N GLU A 14 5.08 15.37 -4.75
CA GLU A 14 5.20 15.44 -3.30
C GLU A 14 3.92 14.86 -2.68
N ASP A 15 3.58 13.62 -3.02
CA ASP A 15 2.47 12.91 -2.39
C ASP A 15 3.05 12.34 -1.10
N ALA A 16 2.79 13.05 0.01
CA ALA A 16 3.30 12.80 1.35
C ALA A 16 3.67 11.32 1.61
N SER A 17 4.94 10.95 1.43
CA SER A 17 5.45 9.59 1.67
C SER A 17 5.62 9.28 3.17
N THR A 18 4.96 10.05 4.03
CA THR A 18 4.99 9.87 5.48
C THR A 18 3.85 8.94 5.91
N ASN A 19 4.08 7.62 5.93
CA ASN A 19 3.50 6.74 6.98
C ASN A 19 3.82 5.24 6.88
N TYR A 20 3.93 4.65 5.67
CA TYR A 20 4.10 3.18 5.56
C TYR A 20 5.54 2.75 5.91
N ASP A 21 6.54 3.42 5.34
CA ASP A 21 7.95 3.07 5.52
C ASP A 21 8.38 3.16 6.99
N ASP A 22 7.92 4.18 7.71
CA ASP A 22 8.22 4.35 9.14
C ASP A 22 7.61 3.23 9.98
N SER A 23 6.36 2.84 9.70
CA SER A 23 5.66 1.74 10.40
C SER A 23 6.32 0.39 10.13
N TYR A 24 6.85 0.18 8.92
CA TYR A 24 7.59 -1.01 8.54
C TYR A 24 8.92 -1.11 9.31
N ILE A 25 9.71 -0.04 9.32
CA ILE A 25 10.99 0.01 10.05
C ILE A 25 10.76 -0.16 11.56
N LEU A 26 9.71 0.44 12.11
CA LEU A 26 9.33 0.29 13.51
C LEU A 26 8.92 -1.16 13.84
N ALA A 27 8.17 -1.84 12.97
CA ALA A 27 7.80 -3.23 13.16
C ALA A 27 9.03 -4.16 13.12
N GLU A 28 9.95 -3.95 12.17
CA GLU A 28 11.21 -4.70 12.10
C GLU A 28 12.08 -4.48 13.34
N ALA A 29 12.24 -3.22 13.77
CA ALA A 29 12.99 -2.89 14.98
C ALA A 29 12.36 -3.49 16.24
N ALA A 30 11.03 -3.45 16.36
CA ALA A 30 10.29 -4.04 17.47
C ALA A 30 10.46 -5.57 17.51
N ASN A 31 10.40 -6.23 16.35
CA ASN A 31 10.63 -7.67 16.24
C ASN A 31 12.08 -8.04 16.59
N PHE A 32 13.06 -7.30 16.06
CA PHE A 32 14.48 -7.51 16.33
C PHE A 32 14.83 -7.33 17.81
N LEU A 33 14.26 -6.31 18.46
CA LEU A 33 14.45 -6.04 19.89
C LEU A 33 13.52 -6.87 20.80
N ASN A 34 12.67 -7.73 20.21
CA ASN A 34 11.69 -8.57 20.90
C ASN A 34 10.73 -7.79 21.83
N ILE A 35 10.31 -6.60 21.39
CA ILE A 35 9.38 -5.73 22.13
C ILE A 35 7.96 -6.01 21.64
N LYS A 36 7.33 -7.04 22.22
CA LYS A 36 6.00 -7.51 21.79
C LYS A 36 4.94 -6.41 21.71
N GLY A 37 4.88 -5.51 22.69
CA GLY A 37 3.86 -4.44 22.71
C GLY A 37 4.02 -3.42 21.57
N LEU A 38 5.27 -3.15 21.16
CA LEU A 38 5.54 -2.25 20.03
C LEU A 38 5.23 -2.96 18.71
N LEU A 39 5.57 -4.25 18.59
CA LEU A 39 5.22 -5.05 17.43
C LEU A 39 3.69 -5.11 17.25
N ASP A 40 2.96 -5.45 18.31
CA ASP A 40 1.49 -5.50 18.31
C ASP A 40 0.88 -4.16 17.88
N LEU A 41 1.39 -3.03 18.39
CA LEU A 41 0.92 -1.69 18.02
C LEU A 41 1.19 -1.37 16.54
N THR A 42 2.40 -1.67 16.04
CA THR A 42 2.75 -1.43 14.63
C THR A 42 1.90 -2.30 13.69
N CYS A 43 1.65 -3.55 14.04
CA CYS A 43 0.77 -4.44 13.29
C CYS A 43 -0.68 -3.93 13.29
N GLN A 44 -1.17 -3.40 14.42
CA GLN A 44 -2.50 -2.81 14.49
C GLN A 44 -2.63 -1.58 13.60
N THR A 45 -1.63 -0.68 13.60
CA THR A 45 -1.61 0.48 12.71
C THR A 45 -1.68 0.07 11.23
N VAL A 46 -0.93 -0.96 10.84
CA VAL A 46 -0.99 -1.50 9.46
C VAL A 46 -2.36 -2.10 9.17
N ALA A 47 -2.97 -2.83 10.10
CA ALA A 47 -4.31 -3.37 9.95
C ALA A 47 -5.37 -2.26 9.79
N ASP A 48 -5.26 -1.19 10.57
CA ASP A 48 -6.16 -0.04 10.49
C ASP A 48 -6.00 0.73 9.17
N MET A 49 -4.80 0.75 8.59
CA MET A 49 -4.57 1.32 7.26
C MET A 49 -5.19 0.51 6.12
N ILE A 50 -5.47 -0.78 6.32
CA ILE A 50 -6.09 -1.70 5.35
C ILE A 50 -7.61 -1.72 5.52
N LYS A 51 -8.08 -1.64 6.77
CA LYS A 51 -9.48 -1.80 7.13
C LYS A 51 -10.38 -0.81 6.39
N GLY A 52 -11.39 -1.34 5.69
CA GLY A 52 -12.39 -0.55 4.98
C GLY A 52 -11.93 0.06 3.66
N LYS A 53 -10.68 -0.20 3.22
CA LYS A 53 -10.21 0.19 1.89
C LYS A 53 -10.50 -0.89 0.87
N THR A 54 -10.68 -0.48 -0.38
CA THR A 54 -10.78 -1.39 -1.52
C THR A 54 -9.42 -2.02 -1.86
N PRO A 55 -9.38 -3.19 -2.51
CA PRO A 55 -8.12 -3.80 -2.97
C PRO A 55 -7.26 -2.86 -3.81
N GLU A 56 -7.87 -2.01 -4.63
CA GLU A 56 -7.19 -1.03 -5.47
C GLU A 56 -6.55 0.09 -4.64
N GLU A 57 -7.24 0.60 -3.61
CA GLU A 57 -6.70 1.60 -2.69
C GLU A 57 -5.58 1.04 -1.80
N ILE A 58 -5.70 -0.23 -1.38
CA ILE A 58 -4.64 -0.94 -0.64
C ILE A 58 -3.41 -1.05 -1.54
N ARG A 59 -3.57 -1.54 -2.78
CA ARG A 59 -2.47 -1.65 -3.73
C ARG A 59 -1.77 -0.31 -3.97
N LYS A 60 -2.53 0.79 -4.10
CA LYS A 60 -1.96 2.13 -4.22
C LYS A 60 -1.22 2.57 -2.94
N THR A 61 -1.82 2.37 -1.77
CA THR A 61 -1.23 2.77 -0.47
C THR A 61 0.09 2.06 -0.19
N PHE A 62 0.17 0.76 -0.50
CA PHE A 62 1.34 -0.07 -0.24
C PHE A 62 2.26 -0.21 -1.47
N ASN A 63 1.98 0.55 -2.54
CA ASN A 63 2.72 0.51 -3.81
C ASN A 63 2.89 -0.93 -4.36
N ILE A 64 1.85 -1.74 -4.26
CA ILE A 64 1.80 -3.13 -4.73
C ILE A 64 1.32 -3.15 -6.17
N LYS A 65 2.09 -3.78 -7.05
CA LYS A 65 1.70 -4.01 -8.45
C LYS A 65 0.63 -5.12 -8.50
N ASN A 66 -0.48 -4.87 -9.21
CA ASN A 66 -1.41 -5.93 -9.56
C ASN A 66 -0.76 -6.88 -10.57
N ASP A 67 -0.59 -8.15 -10.18
CA ASP A 67 0.00 -9.22 -10.97
C ASP A 67 -1.05 -10.23 -11.48
N PHE A 68 -2.33 -10.05 -11.13
CA PHE A 68 -3.42 -10.86 -11.65
C PHE A 68 -3.81 -10.46 -13.08
N THR A 69 -4.18 -11.46 -13.88
CA THR A 69 -4.92 -11.21 -15.11
C THR A 69 -6.35 -10.75 -14.79
N PRO A 70 -7.04 -10.04 -15.71
CA PRO A 70 -8.43 -9.63 -15.50
C PRO A 70 -9.37 -10.79 -15.16
N GLU A 71 -9.18 -11.94 -15.80
CA GLU A 71 -9.97 -13.15 -15.56
C GLU A 71 -9.73 -13.73 -14.16
N GLU A 72 -8.48 -13.80 -13.71
CA GLU A 72 -8.14 -14.26 -12.35
C GLU A 72 -8.66 -13.29 -11.29
N GLU A 73 -8.56 -11.98 -11.52
CA GLU A 73 -9.08 -10.97 -10.59
C GLU A 73 -10.61 -11.04 -10.48
N GLU A 74 -11.31 -11.31 -11.58
CA GLU A 74 -12.76 -11.50 -11.57
C GLU A 74 -13.17 -12.80 -10.84
N GLU A 75 -12.44 -13.90 -11.03
CA GLU A 75 -12.67 -15.14 -10.30
C GLU A 75 -12.42 -14.98 -8.80
N ILE A 76 -11.30 -14.35 -8.41
CA ILE A 76 -10.98 -14.06 -7.01
C ILE A 76 -12.04 -13.14 -6.40
N ARG A 77 -12.52 -12.12 -7.12
CA ARG A 77 -13.57 -11.22 -6.65
C ARG A 77 -14.91 -11.95 -6.47
N ARG A 78 -15.24 -12.90 -7.35
CA ARG A 78 -16.42 -13.77 -7.24
C ARG A 78 -16.33 -14.71 -6.04
N GLU A 79 -15.17 -15.33 -5.81
CA GLU A 79 -14.96 -16.25 -4.69
C GLU A 79 -14.91 -15.54 -3.33
N ASN A 80 -14.40 -14.31 -3.29
CA ASN A 80 -14.25 -13.53 -2.06
C ASN A 80 -15.41 -12.56 -1.81
N GLN A 81 -16.57 -12.73 -2.46
CA GLN A 81 -17.76 -11.88 -2.24
C GLN A 81 -18.18 -11.85 -0.77
N TRP A 82 -18.03 -12.96 -0.04
CA TRP A 82 -18.33 -13.08 1.39
C TRP A 82 -17.54 -12.09 2.27
N ALA A 83 -16.38 -11.60 1.82
CA ALA A 83 -15.56 -10.65 2.56
C ALA A 83 -16.05 -9.19 2.41
N PHE A 84 -17.00 -8.96 1.51
CA PHE A 84 -17.57 -7.64 1.19
C PHE A 84 -19.08 -7.54 1.52
N GLU A 85 -19.67 -8.57 2.14
CA GLU A 85 -21.03 -8.57 2.72
C GLU A 85 -21.03 -8.10 4.18
#